data_AF-A0A9Q1GI28-F1
#
_entry.id   AF-A0A9Q1GI28-F1
#
_cell.length_a   1.000
_cell.length_b   1.000
_cell.length_c   1.000
_cell.angle_alpha   90.00
_cell.angle_beta   90.00
_cell.angle_gamma   90.00
#
_symmetry.space_group_name_H-M   'P 1'
#
loop_
_entity.id
_entity.type
_entity.pdbx_description
1 polymer ?
#
loop_
_entity_poly.entity_id
_entity_poly.type
_entity_poly.pdbx_seq_one_letter_code
_entity_poly.pdbx_strand_id
1 'polypeptide(L)'
;MEWIGYGDDNTMTFFARAKQRKLASYIYQIRDTKGNLVEGFDRVGQTMMTFYKALLGEQNTIRQIITQEVVNQGPTLSKEQQVHMGNEFTDLEIKEAIFSIPNTKSPGHDGFSGGFFKTTWQKISPLICSAITRWHRLINGNRKPKGKYSEQSSFGQDQMYQGMHSSHGC
;
A
#
# COMPACT_ATOMS: atom_id res chain seq x y z
N MET A 1 -35.41 16.22 -22.14
CA MET A 1 -34.75 15.21 -22.98
C MET A 1 -33.98 15.92 -24.10
N GLU A 2 -32.94 16.70 -23.77
CA GLU A 2 -32.19 17.53 -24.74
C GLU A 2 -30.68 17.21 -24.73
N TRP A 3 -30.21 16.54 -23.67
CA TRP A 3 -28.81 16.13 -23.47
C TRP A 3 -28.36 14.99 -24.40
N ILE A 4 -29.29 14.24 -24.99
CA ILE A 4 -28.98 13.07 -25.84
C ILE A 4 -28.57 13.49 -27.27
N GLY A 5 -28.98 14.69 -27.72
CA GLY A 5 -28.74 15.15 -29.10
C GLY A 5 -27.52 16.06 -29.29
N TYR A 6 -27.17 16.86 -28.28
CA TYR A 6 -26.10 17.86 -28.36
C TYR A 6 -24.85 17.52 -27.54
N GLY A 7 -24.86 16.38 -26.83
CA GLY A 7 -23.69 15.77 -26.20
C GLY A 7 -22.74 16.73 -25.49
N ASP A 8 -21.44 16.47 -25.70
CA ASP A 8 -20.27 17.18 -25.16
C ASP A 8 -19.66 18.13 -26.22
N ASP A 9 -20.44 18.51 -27.24
CA ASP A 9 -19.98 19.43 -28.29
C ASP A 9 -19.76 20.83 -27.70
N ASN A 10 -18.72 21.52 -28.19
CA ASN A 10 -18.32 22.89 -27.81
C ASN A 10 -19.33 23.97 -28.27
N THR A 11 -20.59 23.81 -27.88
CA THR A 11 -21.70 24.69 -28.22
C THR A 11 -21.87 25.79 -27.16
N MET A 12 -22.42 26.93 -27.56
CA MET A 12 -22.72 28.03 -26.63
C MET A 12 -23.66 27.59 -25.49
N THR A 13 -24.60 26.68 -25.78
CA THR A 13 -25.53 26.10 -24.80
C THR A 13 -24.81 25.21 -23.79
N PHE A 14 -23.83 24.42 -24.24
CA PHE A 14 -22.96 23.64 -23.35
C PHE A 14 -22.20 24.56 -22.39
N PHE A 15 -21.52 25.60 -22.89
CA PHE A 15 -20.78 26.54 -22.04
C PHE A 15 -21.70 27.33 -21.09
N ALA A 16 -22.90 27.73 -21.52
CA ALA A 16 -23.89 28.38 -20.67
C ALA A 16 -24.33 27.46 -19.51
N ARG A 17 -24.58 26.18 -19.80
CA ARG A 17 -24.98 25.19 -18.79
C ARG A 17 -23.83 24.82 -17.86
N ALA A 18 -22.60 24.71 -18.38
CA ALA A 18 -21.40 24.53 -17.57
C ALA A 18 -21.17 25.71 -16.62
N LYS A 19 -21.35 26.95 -17.10
CA LYS A 19 -21.31 28.17 -16.29
C LYS A 19 -22.40 28.16 -15.21
N GLN A 20 -23.64 27.80 -15.55
CA GLN A 20 -24.73 27.70 -14.59
C GLN A 20 -24.44 26.66 -13.50
N ARG A 21 -23.95 25.47 -13.88
CA ARG A 21 -23.52 24.43 -12.93
C ARG A 21 -22.39 24.91 -12.03
N LYS A 22 -21.39 25.59 -12.60
CA LYS A 22 -20.28 26.19 -11.83
C LYS A 22 -20.79 27.19 -10.80
N LEU A 23 -21.68 28.10 -11.20
CA LEU A 23 -22.29 29.09 -10.30
C LEU A 23 -23.14 28.42 -9.21
N ALA A 24 -23.93 27.40 -9.55
CA ALA A 24 -24.73 26.66 -8.57
C ALA A 24 -23.89 25.84 -7.59
N SER A 25 -22.67 25.43 -7.98
CA SER A 25 -21.73 24.74 -7.09
C SER A 25 -20.96 25.67 -6.16
N TYR A 26 -21.09 27.00 -6.29
CA TYR A 26 -20.39 27.93 -5.41
C TYR A 26 -20.96 27.91 -4.00
N ILE A 27 -20.10 27.55 -3.07
CA ILE A 27 -20.36 27.67 -1.64
C ILE A 27 -19.86 29.06 -1.22
N TYR A 28 -20.73 30.06 -1.31
CA TYR A 28 -20.40 31.44 -0.91
C TYR A 28 -20.57 31.66 0.60
N GLN A 29 -21.34 30.81 1.27
CA GLN A 29 -21.61 30.91 2.70
C GLN A 29 -21.59 29.53 3.37
N ILE A 30 -21.05 29.45 4.58
CA ILE A 30 -21.02 28.26 5.42
C ILE A 30 -21.21 28.63 6.90
N ARG A 31 -21.61 27.67 7.73
CA ARG A 31 -21.59 27.84 9.19
C ARG A 31 -20.25 27.37 9.75
N ASP A 32 -19.63 28.18 10.61
CA ASP A 32 -18.42 27.78 11.33
C ASP A 32 -18.72 26.78 12.45
N THR A 33 -17.68 26.30 13.14
CA THR A 33 -17.79 25.36 14.26
C THR A 33 -18.51 25.92 15.48
N LYS A 34 -18.71 27.25 15.54
CA LYS A 34 -19.45 27.96 16.59
C LYS A 34 -20.90 28.28 16.17
N GLY A 35 -21.30 27.85 14.97
CA GLY A 35 -22.64 28.07 14.41
C GLY A 35 -22.85 29.41 13.70
N ASN A 36 -21.82 30.26 13.61
CA ASN A 36 -21.91 31.57 12.96
C ASN A 36 -21.90 31.43 11.44
N LEU A 37 -22.67 32.27 10.75
CA LEU A 37 -22.65 32.33 9.30
C LEU A 37 -21.41 33.10 8.82
N VAL A 38 -20.63 32.48 7.94
CA VAL A 38 -19.43 33.04 7.32
C VAL A 38 -19.67 33.15 5.82
N GLU A 39 -19.44 34.34 5.25
CA GLU A 39 -19.66 34.64 3.83
C GLU A 39 -18.40 35.09 3.11
N GLY A 40 -18.29 34.81 1.82
CA GLY A 40 -17.18 35.21 0.97
C GLY A 40 -16.17 34.09 0.75
N PHE A 41 -15.71 33.92 -0.50
CA PHE A 41 -14.90 32.80 -0.94
C PHE A 41 -13.65 32.55 -0.07
N ASP A 42 -12.90 33.61 0.26
CA ASP A 42 -11.69 33.47 1.08
C ASP A 42 -12.01 32.99 2.50
N ARG A 43 -13.04 33.58 3.12
CA ARG A 43 -13.43 33.24 4.49
C ARG A 43 -14.06 31.84 4.58
N VAL A 44 -14.86 31.46 3.59
CA VAL A 44 -15.40 30.10 3.47
C VAL A 44 -14.27 29.09 3.26
N GLY A 45 -13.33 29.37 2.35
CA GLY A 45 -12.17 28.53 2.10
C GLY A 45 -11.31 28.33 3.35
N GLN A 46 -11.04 29.41 4.09
CA GLN A 46 -10.34 29.37 5.36
C GLN A 46 -11.10 28.54 6.41
N THR A 47 -12.42 28.69 6.49
CA THR A 47 -13.27 27.93 7.42
C THR A 47 -13.23 26.43 7.09
N MET A 48 -13.35 26.07 5.82
CA MET A 48 -13.20 24.68 5.36
C MET A 48 -11.82 24.12 5.67
N MET A 49 -10.75 24.87 5.39
CA MET A 49 -9.39 24.44 5.68
C MET A 49 -9.19 24.19 7.17
N THR A 50 -9.62 25.12 8.03
CA THR A 50 -9.51 24.97 9.49
C THR A 50 -10.29 23.75 9.98
N PHE A 51 -11.52 23.56 9.49
CA PHE A 51 -12.35 22.40 9.83
C PHE A 51 -11.66 21.08 9.47
N TYR A 52 -11.21 20.92 8.22
CA TYR A 52 -10.61 19.68 7.76
C TYR A 52 -9.23 19.43 8.37
N LYS A 53 -8.45 20.48 8.67
CA LYS A 53 -7.20 20.34 9.44
C LYS A 53 -7.47 19.77 10.84
N ALA A 54 -8.48 20.29 11.54
CA ALA A 54 -8.86 19.76 12.85
C ALA A 54 -9.41 18.33 12.75
N LEU A 55 -10.24 18.04 11.75
CA LEU A 55 -10.87 16.73 11.56
C LEU A 55 -9.88 15.63 11.21
N LEU A 56 -8.96 15.90 10.27
CA LEU A 56 -7.95 14.92 9.82
C LEU A 56 -6.75 14.86 10.78
N GLY A 57 -6.67 15.82 11.70
CA GLY A 57 -5.58 15.98 12.65
C GLY A 57 -4.35 16.66 12.03
N GLU A 58 -3.44 17.04 12.91
CA GLU A 58 -2.09 17.46 12.52
C GLU A 58 -1.18 16.23 12.40
N GLN A 59 -0.22 16.25 11.48
CA GLN A 59 0.81 15.22 11.47
C GLN A 59 1.59 15.32 12.78
N ASN A 60 1.40 14.33 13.66
CA ASN A 60 2.26 14.16 14.82
C ASN A 60 3.65 13.76 14.29
N THR A 61 4.56 14.73 14.27
CA THR A 61 5.94 14.56 13.76
C THR A 61 6.79 13.67 14.66
N ILE A 62 6.34 13.42 15.89
CA ILE A 62 7.00 12.50 16.81
C ILE A 62 6.41 11.11 16.59
N ARG A 63 7.07 10.32 15.74
CA ARG A 63 6.89 8.86 15.79
C ARG A 63 7.36 8.40 17.17
N GLN A 64 6.41 8.08 18.05
CA GLN A 64 6.75 7.41 19.30
C GLN A 64 7.42 6.08 18.97
N ILE A 65 8.54 5.79 19.63
CA ILE A 65 9.20 4.50 19.50
C ILE A 65 8.25 3.46 20.08
N ILE A 66 7.74 2.57 19.21
CA ILE A 66 6.93 1.45 19.66
C ILE A 66 7.85 0.54 20.46
N THR A 67 7.52 0.31 21.73
CA THR A 67 8.25 -0.64 22.58
C THR A 67 8.10 -2.05 22.02
N GLN A 68 9.23 -2.74 21.84
CA GLN A 68 9.26 -4.11 21.33
C GLN A 68 8.38 -5.06 22.16
N GLU A 69 8.24 -4.79 23.46
CA GLU A 69 7.37 -5.54 24.36
C GLU A 69 5.90 -5.51 23.94
N VAL A 70 5.39 -4.36 23.46
CA VAL A 70 4.03 -4.23 22.94
C VAL A 70 3.88 -4.98 21.62
N VAL A 71 4.90 -4.95 20.77
CA VAL A 71 4.91 -5.70 19.49
C VAL A 71 4.87 -7.21 19.75
N ASN A 72 5.63 -7.68 20.73
CA ASN A 72 5.74 -9.10 21.06
C ASN A 72 4.47 -9.67 21.72
N GLN A 73 3.55 -8.84 22.21
CA GLN A 73 2.25 -9.26 22.73
C GLN A 73 1.24 -9.58 21.61
N GLY A 74 1.51 -9.15 20.38
CA GLY A 74 0.67 -9.43 19.22
C GLY A 74 0.82 -10.87 18.72
N PRO A 75 -0.18 -11.41 18.00
CA PRO A 75 -0.06 -12.71 17.36
C PRO A 75 1.07 -12.69 16.31
N THR A 76 1.97 -13.67 16.40
CA THR A 76 3.03 -13.89 15.42
C THR A 76 2.77 -15.14 14.59
N LEU A 77 3.20 -15.11 13.33
CA LEU A 77 3.14 -16.28 12.47
C LEU A 77 4.04 -17.40 12.99
N SER A 78 3.57 -18.64 12.92
CA SER A 78 4.41 -19.82 13.16
C SER A 78 5.54 -19.90 12.11
N LYS A 79 6.59 -20.67 12.39
CA LYS A 79 7.69 -20.86 11.42
C LYS A 79 7.17 -21.45 10.11
N GLU A 80 6.22 -22.36 10.19
CA GLU A 80 5.59 -23.02 9.05
C GLU A 80 4.80 -22.00 8.21
N GLN A 81 4.05 -21.10 8.85
CA GLN A 81 3.34 -20.02 8.16
C GLN A 81 4.30 -19.04 7.49
N GLN A 82 5.41 -18.70 8.14
CA GLN A 82 6.43 -17.82 7.56
C GLN A 82 7.08 -18.44 6.32
N VAL A 83 7.40 -19.74 6.36
CA VAL A 83 7.93 -20.47 5.21
C VAL A 83 6.88 -20.53 4.10
N HIS A 84 5.63 -20.85 4.43
CA HIS A 84 4.55 -20.93 3.47
C HIS A 84 4.31 -19.61 2.72
N MET A 85 4.37 -18.47 3.41
CA MET A 85 4.26 -17.14 2.80
C MET A 85 5.40 -16.79 1.83
N GLY A 86 6.52 -17.52 1.88
CA GLY A 86 7.64 -17.36 0.95
C GLY A 86 7.53 -18.21 -0.31
N ASN A 87 6.55 -19.12 -0.39
CA ASN A 87 6.38 -20.00 -1.54
C ASN A 87 5.93 -19.22 -2.79
N GLU A 88 6.16 -19.80 -3.96
CA GLU A 88 5.63 -19.23 -5.20
C GLU A 88 4.11 -19.29 -5.25
N PHE A 89 3.49 -18.24 -5.78
CA PHE A 89 2.06 -18.23 -6.04
C PHE A 89 1.70 -19.21 -7.15
N THR A 90 0.63 -19.97 -6.93
CA THR A 90 0.01 -20.84 -7.92
C THR A 90 -0.97 -20.05 -8.81
N ASP A 91 -1.18 -20.52 -10.04
CA ASP A 91 -2.16 -19.94 -10.95
C ASP A 91 -3.59 -19.95 -10.37
N LEU A 92 -3.90 -20.94 -9.52
CA LEU A 92 -5.18 -21.04 -8.82
C LEU A 92 -5.33 -19.91 -7.79
N GLU A 93 -4.33 -19.71 -6.92
CA GLU A 93 -4.35 -18.62 -5.93
C GLU A 93 -4.45 -17.25 -6.60
N ILE A 94 -3.73 -17.05 -7.70
CA ILE A 94 -3.79 -15.82 -8.49
C ILE A 94 -5.21 -15.60 -9.04
N LYS A 95 -5.82 -16.66 -9.59
CA LYS A 95 -7.20 -16.61 -10.08
C LYS A 95 -8.17 -16.29 -8.97
N GLU A 96 -8.10 -16.99 -7.84
CA GLU A 96 -9.00 -16.79 -6.71
C GLU A 96 -8.89 -15.38 -6.16
N ALA A 97 -7.67 -14.85 -6.03
CA ALA A 97 -7.43 -13.48 -5.62
C ALA A 97 -8.13 -12.48 -6.56
N ILE A 98 -7.97 -12.63 -7.88
CA ILE A 98 -8.63 -11.76 -8.87
C ILE A 98 -10.15 -11.91 -8.84
N PHE A 99 -10.65 -13.14 -8.67
CA PHE A 99 -12.09 -13.42 -8.66
C PHE A 99 -12.77 -12.96 -7.37
N SER A 100 -12.03 -12.82 -6.26
CA SER A 100 -12.56 -12.29 -5.00
C SER A 100 -12.89 -10.80 -5.05
N ILE A 101 -12.32 -10.04 -6.01
CA ILE A 101 -12.57 -8.61 -6.17
C ILE A 101 -14.00 -8.38 -6.71
N PRO A 102 -14.90 -7.66 -6.02
CA PRO A 102 -16.26 -7.44 -6.54
C PRO A 102 -16.27 -6.65 -7.86
N ASN A 103 -17.19 -6.99 -8.77
CA ASN A 103 -17.31 -6.32 -10.07
C ASN A 103 -17.70 -4.85 -9.96
N THR A 104 -18.33 -4.46 -8.85
CA THR A 104 -18.80 -3.11 -8.55
C THR A 104 -17.70 -2.19 -8.00
N LYS A 105 -16.47 -2.70 -7.82
CA LYS A 105 -15.34 -1.86 -7.45
C LYS A 105 -15.00 -0.90 -8.59
N SER A 106 -14.63 0.32 -8.21
CA SER A 106 -14.19 1.35 -9.15
C SER A 106 -13.02 0.84 -10.00
N PRO A 107 -12.98 1.18 -11.30
CA PRO A 107 -11.84 0.84 -12.14
C PRO A 107 -10.55 1.50 -11.65
N GLY A 108 -9.42 0.93 -12.06
CA GLY A 108 -8.12 1.56 -11.86
C GLY A 108 -7.97 2.86 -12.66
N HIS A 109 -6.81 3.49 -12.55
CA HIS A 109 -6.45 4.65 -13.40
C HIS A 109 -6.39 4.29 -14.90
N ASP A 110 -6.36 2.99 -15.21
CA ASP A 110 -6.41 2.41 -16.56
C ASP A 110 -7.84 2.28 -17.12
N GLY A 111 -8.87 2.50 -16.29
CA GLY A 111 -10.27 2.38 -16.69
C GLY A 111 -10.82 0.95 -16.69
N PHE A 112 -10.03 -0.07 -16.33
CA PHE A 112 -10.50 -1.45 -16.29
C PHE A 112 -11.06 -1.82 -14.92
N SER A 113 -12.25 -2.40 -14.89
CA SER A 113 -12.89 -2.88 -13.66
C SER A 113 -12.50 -4.32 -13.34
N GLY A 114 -12.73 -4.77 -12.10
CA GLY A 114 -12.59 -6.19 -11.74
C GLY A 114 -13.43 -7.12 -12.63
N GLY A 115 -14.58 -6.63 -13.11
CA GLY A 115 -15.43 -7.37 -14.06
C GLY A 115 -14.74 -7.65 -15.39
N PHE A 116 -13.95 -6.70 -15.92
CA PHE A 116 -13.20 -6.88 -17.17
C PHE A 116 -12.20 -8.04 -17.07
N PHE A 117 -11.42 -8.11 -16.00
CA PHE A 117 -10.42 -9.17 -15.82
C PHE A 117 -11.07 -10.56 -15.69
N LYS A 118 -12.25 -10.64 -15.06
CA LYS A 118 -13.00 -11.91 -14.95
C LYS A 118 -13.59 -12.36 -16.27
N THR A 119 -14.18 -11.45 -17.06
CA THR A 119 -14.79 -11.80 -18.35
C THR A 119 -13.75 -12.16 -19.41
N THR A 120 -12.57 -11.52 -19.36
CA THR A 120 -11.49 -11.77 -20.32
C THR A 120 -10.47 -12.82 -19.83
N TRP A 121 -10.66 -13.37 -18.63
CA TRP A 121 -9.71 -14.26 -17.94
C TRP A 121 -9.11 -15.34 -18.85
N GLN A 122 -9.95 -16.05 -19.62
CA GLN A 122 -9.49 -17.15 -20.50
C GLN A 122 -8.44 -16.72 -21.53
N LYS A 123 -8.42 -15.44 -21.93
CA LYS A 123 -7.47 -14.90 -22.91
C LYS A 123 -6.21 -14.36 -22.24
N ILE A 124 -6.35 -13.72 -21.08
CA ILE A 124 -5.27 -12.94 -20.47
C ILE A 124 -4.60 -13.63 -19.27
N SER A 125 -5.20 -14.71 -18.73
CA SER A 125 -4.66 -15.40 -17.56
C SER A 125 -3.21 -15.87 -17.72
N PRO A 126 -2.73 -16.38 -18.88
CA PRO A 126 -1.34 -16.81 -18.99
C PRO A 126 -0.35 -15.64 -18.82
N LEU A 127 -0.73 -14.45 -19.31
CA LEU A 127 0.07 -13.25 -19.17
C LEU A 127 0.07 -12.75 -17.74
N ILE A 128 -1.09 -12.73 -17.09
CA ILE A 128 -1.24 -12.29 -15.69
C ILE A 128 -0.45 -13.20 -14.75
N CYS A 129 -0.65 -14.52 -14.83
CA CYS A 129 0.04 -15.48 -13.97
C CYS A 129 1.55 -15.39 -14.16
N SER A 130 2.02 -15.36 -15.42
CA SER A 130 3.44 -15.21 -15.72
C SER A 130 4.02 -13.91 -15.15
N ALA A 131 3.32 -12.78 -15.29
CA ALA A 131 3.77 -11.49 -14.77
C ALA A 131 3.87 -11.49 -13.23
N ILE A 132 2.87 -12.01 -12.53
CA ILE A 132 2.83 -12.07 -11.06
C ILE A 132 3.93 -12.99 -10.52
N THR A 133 4.05 -14.19 -11.07
CA THR A 133 5.07 -15.15 -10.65
C THR A 133 6.47 -14.64 -10.95
N ARG A 134 6.68 -13.98 -12.10
CA ARG A 134 7.94 -13.31 -12.43
C ARG A 134 8.26 -12.19 -11.44
N TRP A 135 7.29 -11.34 -11.12
CA TRP A 135 7.47 -10.27 -10.14
C TRP A 135 7.85 -10.84 -8.77
N HIS A 136 7.17 -11.89 -8.31
CA HIS A 136 7.47 -12.58 -7.05
C HIS A 136 8.92 -13.09 -7.00
N ARG A 137 9.39 -13.70 -8.09
CA ARG A 137 10.79 -14.15 -8.19
C ARG A 137 11.78 -13.00 -8.18
N LEU A 138 11.48 -11.87 -8.83
CA LEU A 138 12.38 -10.70 -8.85
C LEU A 138 12.55 -10.06 -7.46
N ILE A 139 11.46 -9.93 -6.70
CA ILE A 139 11.50 -9.31 -5.37
C ILE A 139 12.15 -10.23 -4.32
N ASN A 140 12.05 -11.55 -4.50
CA ASN A 140 12.57 -12.52 -3.55
C ASN A 140 13.97 -13.04 -3.92
N GLY A 141 14.30 -13.11 -5.21
CA GLY A 141 15.62 -13.54 -5.71
C GLY A 141 16.74 -12.51 -5.47
N ASN A 142 16.41 -11.23 -5.31
CA ASN A 142 17.38 -10.16 -4.99
C ASN A 142 17.56 -9.92 -3.48
N ARG A 143 16.93 -10.72 -2.61
CA ARG A 143 17.17 -10.65 -1.17
C ARG A 143 18.53 -11.29 -0.89
N LYS A 144 19.58 -10.48 -0.68
CA LYS A 144 20.82 -10.98 -0.07
C LYS A 144 20.43 -11.70 1.24
N PRO A 145 20.92 -12.92 1.49
CA PRO A 145 20.60 -13.62 2.73
C PRO A 145 21.05 -12.76 3.90
N LYS A 146 20.10 -12.38 4.77
CA LYS A 146 20.44 -11.81 6.07
C LYS A 146 21.27 -12.85 6.83
N GLY A 147 22.37 -12.38 7.41
CA GLY A 147 23.49 -13.19 7.89
C GLY A 147 23.10 -14.43 8.70
N LYS A 148 23.91 -15.47 8.51
CA LYS A 148 23.87 -16.72 9.28
C LYS A 148 23.94 -16.39 10.78
N TYR A 149 23.00 -16.92 11.55
CA TYR A 149 23.23 -17.17 12.97
C TYR A 149 24.35 -18.20 13.06
N SER A 150 25.46 -17.82 13.69
CA SER A 150 26.64 -18.65 13.86
C SER A 150 26.40 -19.71 14.93
N GLU A 151 26.15 -20.94 14.50
CA GLU A 151 26.33 -22.14 15.32
C GLU A 151 27.44 -22.98 14.68
N GLN A 152 28.65 -22.84 15.22
CA GLN A 152 29.74 -23.82 15.12
C GLN A 152 30.45 -23.75 16.48
N SER A 153 30.12 -24.59 17.46
CA SER A 153 30.68 -25.93 17.64
C SER A 153 32.15 -26.03 17.22
N SER A 154 33.05 -25.62 18.12
CA SER A 154 34.45 -26.07 18.10
C SER A 154 34.63 -27.11 19.19
N PHE A 155 34.50 -28.36 18.79
CA PHE A 155 35.02 -29.52 19.49
C PHE A 155 36.39 -29.81 18.86
N GLY A 156 37.45 -29.72 19.66
CA GLY A 156 38.76 -30.31 19.36
C GLY A 156 39.79 -29.44 18.66
N GLN A 157 40.58 -28.69 19.44
CA GLN A 157 42.02 -28.47 19.21
C GLN A 157 42.75 -28.25 20.55
N ASP A 158 42.76 -29.26 21.42
CA ASP A 158 43.72 -29.36 22.53
C ASP A 158 44.83 -30.34 22.17
N GLN A 159 45.79 -29.88 21.38
CA GLN A 159 47.10 -30.53 21.23
C GLN A 159 48.11 -29.57 20.58
N MET A 160 48.45 -28.47 21.26
CA MET A 160 49.64 -27.70 20.88
C MET A 160 50.25 -26.86 22.03
N TYR A 161 50.35 -27.41 23.23
CA TYR A 161 51.19 -26.84 24.30
C TYR A 161 51.83 -27.94 25.16
N GLN A 162 52.75 -28.68 24.55
CA GLN A 162 53.75 -29.49 25.26
C GLN A 162 55.06 -29.33 24.47
N GLY A 163 55.96 -28.48 24.96
CA GLY A 163 57.30 -28.37 24.40
C GLY A 163 57.85 -26.95 24.39
N MET A 164 58.11 -26.37 25.57
CA MET A 164 59.15 -25.36 25.77
C MET A 164 59.20 -25.01 27.27
N HIS A 165 59.91 -25.82 28.06
CA HIS A 165 60.61 -25.42 29.28
C HIS A 165 61.47 -26.61 29.77
N SER A 166 62.68 -26.74 29.25
CA SER A 166 63.81 -27.33 29.98
C SER A 166 65.14 -27.01 29.29
N SER A 167 66.20 -26.82 30.08
CA SER A 167 67.56 -26.33 29.78
C SER A 167 67.65 -24.80 29.63
N HIS A 168 68.34 -24.05 30.50
CA HIS A 168 69.71 -24.27 30.94
C HIS A 168 69.91 -23.94 32.43
N GLY A 169 70.72 -24.77 33.09
CA GLY A 169 71.41 -24.41 34.33
C GLY A 169 72.74 -23.71 34.01
N CYS A 170 73.04 -22.70 34.81
CA CYS A 170 74.31 -22.44 35.48
C CYS A 170 74.02 -21.44 36.61
#